data_AF-A0A916HDL5-F1
#
_entry.id   AF-A0A916HDL5-F1
#
_cell.length_a   1.000
_cell.length_b   1.000
_cell.length_c   1.000
_cell.angle_alpha   90.00
_cell.angle_beta   90.00
_cell.angle_gamma   90.00
#
_symmetry.space_group_name_H-M   'P 1'
#
loop_
_entity.id
_entity.type
_entity.pdbx_description
1 polymer ?
#
loop_
_entity_poly.entity_id
_entity_poly.type
_entity_poly.pdbx_seq_one_letter_code
_entity_poly.pdbx_strand_id
1 'polypeptide(L)'
;MSMVYETSGPPAVGTRTRETMRSMGSTAVTIGEVVEFSSSRTAFRSLSGPIPCNGSREFSATPAGTKFTYFSIFVPQVFSHP
;
A
#
# COMPACT_ATOMS: atom_id res chain seq x y z
N MET A 1 -3.90 -4.58 -17.62
CA MET A 1 -3.90 -4.31 -16.17
C MET A 1 -3.79 -2.80 -15.98
N SER A 2 -4.60 -2.20 -15.12
CA SER A 2 -4.49 -0.76 -14.82
C SER A 2 -4.61 -0.52 -13.31
N MET A 3 -3.94 0.51 -12.82
CA MET A 3 -4.01 0.95 -11.43
C MET A 3 -4.29 2.45 -11.40
N VAL A 4 -5.32 2.84 -10.66
CA VAL A 4 -5.60 4.24 -10.33
C VAL A 4 -5.28 4.43 -8.85
N TYR A 5 -4.56 5.51 -8.55
CA TYR A 5 -4.09 5.82 -7.20
C TYR A 5 -4.54 7.23 -6.82
N GLU A 6 -5.33 7.32 -5.76
CA GLU A 6 -5.85 8.58 -5.21
C GLU A 6 -5.32 8.76 -3.78
N THR A 7 -4.98 9.99 -3.40
CA THR A 7 -4.56 10.32 -2.03
C THR A 7 -5.34 11.49 -1.50
N SER A 8 -5.50 11.56 -0.17
CA SER A 8 -6.11 12.71 0.50
C SER A 8 -5.18 13.92 0.61
N GLY A 9 -3.91 13.80 0.20
CA GLY A 9 -2.88 14.82 0.38
C GLY A 9 -1.47 14.33 0.03
N PRO A 10 -0.43 15.13 0.32
CA PRO A 10 0.96 14.70 0.15
C PRO A 10 1.28 13.49 1.04
N PRO A 11 2.28 12.66 0.68
CA PRO A 11 2.68 11.52 1.50
C PRO A 11 3.16 11.97 2.89
N ALA A 12 2.43 11.56 3.92
CA ALA A 12 2.79 11.74 5.33
C ALA A 12 2.10 10.66 6.17
N VAL A 13 2.59 10.41 7.38
CA VAL A 13 1.91 9.52 8.34
C VAL A 13 0.44 9.96 8.54
N GLY A 14 -0.48 9.00 8.50
CA GLY A 14 -1.93 9.21 8.57
C GLY A 14 -2.60 9.50 7.22
N THR A 15 -1.82 9.71 6.14
CA THR A 15 -2.39 9.93 4.80
C THR A 15 -3.10 8.68 4.31
N ARG A 16 -4.32 8.86 3.82
CA ARG A 16 -5.11 7.76 3.24
C ARG A 16 -4.91 7.68 1.74
N THR A 17 -4.86 6.44 1.27
CA THR A 17 -4.62 6.10 -0.12
C THR A 17 -5.75 5.21 -0.60
N ARG A 18 -6.22 5.44 -1.83
CA ARG A 18 -7.23 4.60 -2.48
C ARG A 18 -6.65 4.07 -3.77
N GLU A 19 -6.47 2.76 -3.80
CA GLU A 19 -5.92 2.03 -4.94
C GLU A 19 -7.06 1.27 -5.63
N THR A 20 -7.30 1.55 -6.90
CA THR A 20 -8.25 0.78 -7.71
C THR A 20 -7.46 0.00 -8.77
N MET A 21 -7.39 -1.32 -8.61
CA MET A 21 -6.73 -2.23 -9.53
C MET A 21 -7.75 -2.94 -10.41
N ARG A 22 -7.53 -2.90 -11.73
CA ARG A 22 -8.31 -3.69 -12.71
C ARG A 22 -7.43 -4.75 -13.34
N SER A 23 -7.82 -6.01 -13.17
CA SER A 23 -7.12 -7.16 -13.73
C SER A 23 -8.11 -8.27 -14.09
N MET A 24 -7.95 -8.86 -15.28
CA MET A 24 -8.74 -10.00 -15.77
C MET A 24 -10.27 -9.83 -15.61
N GLY A 25 -10.80 -8.64 -15.95
CA GLY A 25 -12.23 -8.34 -15.82
C GLY A 25 -12.71 -8.03 -14.40
N SER A 26 -11.87 -8.23 -13.38
CA SER A 26 -12.16 -7.91 -11.98
C SER A 26 -11.62 -6.55 -11.59
N THR A 27 -12.35 -5.88 -10.70
CA THR A 27 -11.91 -4.63 -10.06
C THR A 27 -11.77 -4.86 -8.56
N ALA A 28 -10.61 -4.52 -8.01
CA ALA A 28 -10.33 -4.52 -6.57
C ALA A 28 -10.06 -3.08 -6.11
N VAL A 29 -10.65 -2.70 -4.98
CA VAL A 29 -10.38 -1.41 -4.33
C VAL A 29 -9.75 -1.68 -2.97
N THR A 30 -8.58 -1.10 -2.75
CA THR A 30 -7.87 -1.15 -1.46
C THR A 30 -7.80 0.26 -0.88
N ILE A 31 -8.15 0.40 0.38
CA ILE A 31 -7.92 1.63 1.14
C ILE A 31 -6.77 1.35 2.10
N GLY A 32 -5.74 2.19 2.05
CA GLY A 32 -4.57 2.11 2.90
C GLY A 32 -4.36 3.38 3.70
N GLU A 33 -3.53 3.27 4.73
CA GLU A 33 -3.03 4.40 5.50
C GLU A 33 -1.52 4.29 5.64
N VAL A 34 -0.82 5.40 5.43
CA VAL A 34 0.62 5.50 5.66
C VAL A 34 0.88 5.52 7.17
N VAL A 35 1.65 4.56 7.66
CA VAL A 35 1.99 4.43 9.09
C VAL A 35 3.44 4.85 9.40
N GLU A 36 4.29 4.91 8.38
CA GLU A 36 5.67 5.36 8.49
C GLU A 36 6.06 6.10 7.20
N PHE A 37 6.75 7.23 7.32
CA PHE A 37 7.25 7.98 6.18
C PHE A 37 8.57 8.66 6.50
N SER A 38 9.60 8.37 5.70
CA SER A 38 10.92 8.98 5.76
C SER A 38 11.54 9.03 4.36
N SER A 39 12.75 9.59 4.25
CA SER A 39 13.48 9.65 2.97
C SER A 39 13.88 8.28 2.42
N SER A 40 14.00 7.26 3.26
CA SER A 40 14.43 5.91 2.88
C SER A 40 13.34 4.85 3.06
N ARG A 41 12.17 5.22 3.59
CA ARG A 41 11.13 4.24 3.91
C ARG A 41 9.72 4.81 3.88
N THR A 42 8.78 4.00 3.41
CA THR A 42 7.34 4.25 3.56
C THR A 42 6.66 2.95 3.96
N ALA A 43 5.86 2.95 5.01
CA ALA A 43 5.07 1.79 5.42
C ALA A 43 3.58 2.12 5.42
N PHE A 44 2.76 1.11 5.17
CA PHE A 44 1.31 1.23 5.13
C PHE A 44 0.63 0.06 5.83
N ARG A 45 -0.62 0.28 6.24
CA ARG A 45 -1.58 -0.75 6.60
C ARG A 45 -2.80 -0.67 5.72
N SER A 46 -3.36 -1.82 5.32
CA SER A 46 -4.67 -1.85 4.67
C SER A 46 -5.76 -1.56 5.70
N LEU A 47 -6.62 -0.60 5.41
CA LEU A 47 -7.85 -0.35 6.16
C LEU A 47 -9.04 -1.13 5.60
N SER A 48 -9.07 -1.35 4.29
CA SER A 48 -10.07 -2.18 3.62
C SER A 48 -9.56 -2.72 2.31
N GLY A 49 -10.20 -3.77 1.80
CA GLY A 49 -9.92 -4.36 0.50
C GLY A 49 -10.14 -5.87 0.53
N PRO A 50 -10.06 -6.53 -0.63
CA PRO A 50 -10.30 -7.97 -0.72
C PRO A 50 -9.22 -8.81 -0.03
N ILE A 51 -8.03 -8.23 0.19
CA ILE A 51 -6.90 -8.90 0.81
C ILE A 51 -6.30 -7.96 1.86
N PRO A 52 -6.49 -8.22 3.17
CA PRO A 52 -5.83 -7.45 4.21
C PRO A 52 -4.33 -7.67 4.17
N CYS A 53 -3.57 -6.57 4.13
CA CYS A 53 -2.12 -6.61 4.16
C CYS A 53 -1.53 -5.36 4.81
N ASN A 54 -0.36 -5.54 5.40
CA ASN A 54 0.54 -4.45 5.76
C ASN A 54 1.77 -4.54 4.87
N GLY A 55 2.44 -3.42 4.64
CA GLY A 55 3.63 -3.46 3.82
C GLY A 55 4.53 -2.26 4.00
N SER A 56 5.70 -2.36 3.39
CA SER A 56 6.68 -1.28 3.36
C SER A 56 7.42 -1.23 2.04
N ARG A 57 7.95 -0.04 1.75
CA ARG A 57 8.88 0.26 0.67
C ARG A 57 10.14 0.77 1.32
N GLU A 58 11.26 0.10 1.07
CA GLU A 58 12.58 0.54 1.51
C GLU A 58 13.38 1.00 0.30
N PHE A 59 13.98 2.18 0.39
CA PHE A 59 14.71 2.82 -0.68
C PHE A 59 16.18 2.97 -0.30
N SER A 60 17.07 2.60 -1.22
CA SER A 60 18.50 2.86 -1.08
C SER A 60 19.11 3.32 -2.40
N ALA A 61 20.06 4.25 -2.29
CA ALA A 61 20.86 4.68 -3.43
C ALA A 61 21.85 3.56 -3.84
N THR A 62 22.06 3.41 -5.13
CA THR A 62 23.04 2.53 -5.75
C THR A 62 23.80 3.32 -6.83
N PRO A 63 24.99 2.88 -7.24
CA PRO A 63 25.71 3.55 -8.33
C PRO A 63 24.92 3.64 -9.65
N ALA A 64 23.95 2.75 -9.87
CA ALA A 64 23.14 2.68 -11.08
C ALA A 64 21.74 3.33 -10.93
N GLY A 65 21.41 3.91 -9.77
CA GLY A 65 20.10 4.50 -9.48
C GLY A 65 19.55 4.10 -8.12
N THR A 66 18.21 3.97 -8.01
CA THR A 66 17.55 3.63 -6.75
C THR A 66 17.15 2.16 -6.73
N LYS A 67 17.58 1.44 -5.69
CA LYS A 67 16.98 0.16 -5.32
C LYS A 67 15.76 0.43 -4.45
N PHE A 68 14.63 -0.19 -4.78
CA PHE A 68 13.50 -0.26 -3.87
C PHE A 68 13.16 -1.72 -3.57
N THR A 69 12.89 -2.01 -2.30
CA THR A 69 12.40 -3.31 -1.86
C THR A 69 10.97 -3.13 -1.39
N TYR A 70 10.05 -3.93 -1.92
CA TYR A 70 8.65 -3.93 -1.51
C TYR A 70 8.36 -5.16 -0.65
N PHE A 71 7.89 -4.92 0.57
CA PHE A 71 7.43 -5.97 1.47
C PHE A 71 5.91 -5.87 1.61
N SER A 72 5.25 -7.03 1.56
CA SER A 72 3.83 -7.16 1.84
C SER A 72 3.62 -8.40 2.69
N ILE A 73 2.96 -8.21 3.82
CA ILE A 73 2.60 -9.25 4.76
C ILE A 73 1.09 -9.33 4.77
N PHE A 74 0.54 -10.48 4.40
CA PHE A 74 -0.89 -10.73 4.54
C PHE A 74 -1.22 -10.90 6.01
N VAL A 75 -2.26 -10.19 6.47
CA VAL A 75 -2.74 -10.32 7.84
C VAL A 75 -3.99 -11.21 7.84
N PRO A 76 -4.20 -12.04 8.89
CA PRO A 76 -5.40 -12.84 8.99
C PRO A 76 -6.66 -11.97 8.87
N GLN A 77 -7.61 -12.38 8.03
CA GLN A 77 -8.96 -11.83 8.11
C GLN A 77 -9.57 -12.27 9.44
N VAL A 78 -9.81 -11.32 10.34
CA VAL A 78 -10.66 -11.58 11.50
C VAL A 78 -12.08 -11.58 10.97
N PHE A 79 -12.61 -12.77 10.66
CA PHE A 79 -14.04 -12.93 10.40
C PHE A 79 -14.81 -12.50 11.64
N SER A 80 -15.33 -11.27 11.62
CA SER A 80 -16.44 -10.89 12.49
C SER A 80 -17.71 -11.22 11.72
N HIS A 81 -18.20 -12.46 11.89
CA HIS A 81 -19.60 -12.75 11.59
C HIS A 81 -20.44 -12.30 12.79
N PRO A 82 -21.53 -11.53 12.59
CA PRO A 82 -22.65 -11.52 13.52
C PRO A 82 -23.38 -12.87 13.53
#